data_AF-A0A1B3NCP4-F1
#
_entry.id   AF-A0A1B3NCP4-F1
#
_cell.length_a   1.000
_cell.length_b   1.000
_cell.length_c   1.000
_cell.angle_alpha   90.00
_cell.angle_beta   90.00
_cell.angle_gamma   90.00
#
_symmetry.space_group_name_H-M   'P 1'
#
loop_
_entity.id
_entity.type
_entity.pdbx_description
1 polymer ?
#
loop_
_entity_poly.entity_id
_entity_poly.type
_entity_poly.pdbx_seq_one_letter_code
_entity_poly.pdbx_strand_id
1 'polypeptide(L)'
;MAQAGSNPRNHAASFESILPMKPIIPTVPAWSALELRSVEPSYTREPLAPTRADLRNLGCSEETIEHLFPNPKTEGVFLDPSEWFWKDRAWFKHTPPDVMADIARISGGFFSDLSLTDQAQLLGVEIRTIPGERVRGERGKWRSAAGLAVDIEEFALEALLQPGERGTWNEGKSLNAFHLLTAKVFEKMHGHWIGFEETNRRPYTASAAYTQKVLAAARSVLDDPRSVYFKLQSYFDHLMKAPISEVERFIDVAGPEHILRVLDHGYTNGTRSMSGHPDITIRGEGLRFIEVKHRDRLHGNQADWILSVAKPLGLDVEIIRVADEKGPR
;
A
#
# COMPACT_ATOMS: atom_id res chain seq x y z
N MET A 1 31.94 -71.26 51.14
CA MET A 1 33.25 -70.91 51.74
C MET A 1 34.24 -70.67 50.61
N ALA A 2 35.11 -69.65 50.80
CA ALA A 2 36.32 -69.32 50.06
C ALA A 2 36.22 -68.58 48.70
N GLN A 3 36.79 -67.37 48.74
CA GLN A 3 37.23 -66.52 47.64
C GLN A 3 38.53 -67.04 47.01
N ALA A 4 38.75 -66.72 45.73
CA ALA A 4 40.00 -66.30 45.07
C ALA A 4 39.72 -66.30 43.54
N GLY A 5 39.97 -65.30 42.70
CA GLY A 5 40.96 -64.22 42.73
C GLY A 5 41.93 -64.41 41.55
N SER A 6 41.71 -63.74 40.41
CA SER A 6 42.79 -63.34 39.47
C SER A 6 42.28 -62.39 38.37
N ASN A 7 42.82 -61.18 38.39
CA ASN A 7 42.73 -60.08 37.41
C ASN A 7 43.63 -60.38 36.16
N PRO A 8 43.89 -59.47 35.21
CA PRO A 8 43.05 -58.62 34.33
C PRO A 8 43.36 -58.88 32.83
N ARG A 9 42.48 -58.50 31.89
CA ARG A 9 42.93 -57.94 30.59
C ARG A 9 41.99 -56.87 30.06
N ASN A 10 42.57 -55.67 29.96
CA ASN A 10 42.14 -54.50 29.22
C ASN A 10 41.39 -54.83 27.91
N HIS A 11 40.25 -54.19 27.70
CA HIS A 11 40.06 -53.35 26.53
C HIS A 11 39.23 -52.13 26.94
N ALA A 12 39.87 -50.97 26.81
CA ALA A 12 39.25 -49.67 26.97
C ALA A 12 38.10 -49.52 25.97
N ALA A 13 36.86 -49.50 26.46
CA ALA A 13 35.75 -48.91 25.72
C ALA A 13 35.74 -47.42 26.04
N SER A 14 36.06 -46.63 25.02
CA SER A 14 35.98 -45.18 25.03
C SER A 14 34.59 -44.72 25.45
N PHE A 15 34.53 -43.90 26.49
CA PHE A 15 33.43 -42.98 26.73
C PHE A 15 33.43 -41.97 25.57
N GLU A 16 32.73 -42.27 24.48
CA GLU A 16 32.26 -41.24 23.57
C GLU A 16 30.91 -40.73 24.06
N SER A 17 30.90 -39.43 24.26
CA SER A 17 29.82 -38.58 24.71
C SER A 17 28.48 -38.94 24.08
N ILE A 18 27.48 -39.15 24.94
CA ILE A 18 26.10 -38.83 24.61
C ILE A 18 26.06 -37.32 24.40
N LEU A 19 26.26 -36.88 23.16
CA LEU A 19 25.91 -35.53 22.76
C LEU A 19 24.39 -35.42 22.79
N PRO A 20 23.84 -34.34 23.37
CA PRO A 20 22.40 -34.15 23.41
C PRO A 20 21.88 -34.11 21.97
N MET A 21 20.79 -34.83 21.71
CA MET A 21 20.03 -34.69 20.48
C MET A 21 19.84 -33.19 20.24
N LYS A 22 20.38 -32.70 19.12
CA LYS A 22 20.15 -31.34 18.66
C LYS A 22 18.65 -31.07 18.70
N PRO A 23 18.20 -29.90 19.20
CA PRO A 23 16.82 -29.52 19.08
C PRO A 23 16.44 -29.63 17.61
N ILE A 24 15.30 -30.26 17.34
CA ILE A 24 14.63 -30.19 16.05
C ILE A 24 14.43 -28.70 15.78
N ILE A 25 15.24 -28.15 14.88
CA ILE A 25 15.05 -26.80 14.37
C ILE A 25 13.67 -26.83 13.69
N PRO A 26 12.69 -26.03 14.12
CA PRO A 26 11.40 -26.03 13.46
C PRO A 26 11.61 -25.67 11.99
N THR A 27 11.24 -26.61 11.12
CA THR A 27 11.27 -26.53 9.65
C THR A 27 10.15 -25.62 9.11
N VAL A 28 9.82 -24.55 9.82
CA VAL A 28 8.86 -23.55 9.36
C VAL A 28 9.66 -22.28 9.12
N PRO A 29 9.67 -21.71 7.90
CA PRO A 29 10.22 -20.37 7.72
C PRO A 29 9.56 -19.42 8.74
N ALA A 30 10.31 -18.44 9.27
CA ALA A 30 9.79 -17.49 10.26
C ALA A 30 8.49 -16.79 9.81
N TRP A 31 8.24 -16.79 8.49
CA TRP A 31 6.96 -16.42 7.89
C TRP A 31 6.45 -17.55 6.98
N SER A 32 5.19 -17.90 7.15
CA SER A 32 4.42 -18.70 6.21
C SER A 32 4.05 -17.86 4.97
N ALA A 33 3.86 -18.52 3.82
CA ALA A 33 3.37 -17.85 2.61
C ALA A 33 2.01 -17.15 2.83
N LEU A 34 1.22 -17.62 3.80
CA LEU A 34 -0.05 -17.01 4.21
C LEU A 34 0.17 -15.68 4.93
N GLU A 35 1.16 -15.58 5.82
CA GLU A 35 1.50 -14.33 6.52
C GLU A 35 2.02 -13.27 5.54
N LEU A 36 2.85 -13.68 4.58
CA LEU A 36 3.43 -12.76 3.60
C LEU A 36 2.42 -12.20 2.59
N ARG A 37 1.40 -12.99 2.26
CA ARG A 37 0.32 -12.61 1.35
C ARG A 37 -0.99 -12.31 2.08
N SER A 38 -0.93 -12.06 3.39
CA SER A 38 -2.13 -11.77 4.16
C SER A 38 -2.87 -10.60 3.53
N VAL A 39 -4.20 -10.67 3.54
CA VAL A 39 -5.09 -9.61 3.04
C VAL A 39 -5.68 -8.79 4.18
N GLU A 40 -5.19 -9.00 5.40
CA GLU A 40 -5.54 -8.16 6.55
C GLU A 40 -4.95 -6.75 6.38
N PRO A 41 -5.60 -5.71 6.93
CA PRO A 41 -5.08 -4.35 6.88
C PRO A 41 -3.64 -4.24 7.40
N SER A 42 -2.83 -3.35 6.82
CA SER A 42 -1.40 -3.26 7.13
C SER A 42 -1.08 -2.79 8.55
N TYR A 43 -2.05 -2.19 9.24
CA TYR A 43 -1.95 -1.71 10.63
C TYR A 43 -2.40 -2.74 11.68
N THR A 44 -3.02 -3.85 11.30
CA THR A 44 -3.37 -4.94 12.24
C THR A 44 -2.21 -5.91 12.42
N ARG A 45 -1.13 -5.73 11.68
CA ARG A 45 0.07 -6.55 11.75
C ARG A 45 1.11 -5.86 12.61
N GLU A 46 1.66 -6.60 13.56
CA GLU A 46 2.87 -6.15 14.24
C GLU A 46 3.99 -6.06 13.21
N PRO A 47 4.67 -4.91 13.08
CA PRO A 47 5.80 -4.79 12.19
C PRO A 47 6.94 -5.68 12.70
N LEU A 48 7.22 -6.77 11.99
CA LEU A 48 8.33 -7.66 12.27
C LEU A 48 9.46 -7.34 11.30
N ALA A 49 10.47 -6.60 11.77
CA ALA A 49 11.71 -6.49 11.04
C ALA A 49 12.43 -7.85 11.09
N PRO A 50 12.91 -8.38 9.95
CA PRO A 50 13.68 -9.61 9.97
C PRO A 50 14.99 -9.33 10.71
N THR A 51 15.48 -10.28 11.49
CA THR A 51 16.87 -10.21 11.97
C THR A 51 17.81 -10.80 10.92
N ARG A 52 19.11 -10.51 11.05
CA ARG A 52 20.13 -11.20 10.24
C ARG A 52 20.10 -12.72 10.46
N ALA A 53 19.75 -13.18 11.67
CA ALA A 53 19.64 -14.60 11.96
C ALA A 53 18.46 -15.23 11.21
N ASP A 54 17.33 -14.53 11.11
CA ASP A 54 16.17 -15.00 10.35
C ASP A 54 16.50 -15.15 8.87
N LEU A 55 17.20 -14.18 8.27
CA LEU A 55 17.62 -14.28 6.88
C LEU A 55 18.59 -15.45 6.61
N ARG A 56 19.53 -15.72 7.54
CA ARG A 56 20.40 -16.91 7.45
C ARG A 56 19.60 -18.20 7.51
N ASN A 57 18.64 -18.28 8.43
CA ASN A 57 17.75 -19.43 8.55
C ASN A 57 16.88 -19.64 7.30
N LEU A 58 16.56 -18.56 6.59
CA LEU A 58 15.89 -18.58 5.29
C LEU A 58 16.83 -18.87 4.10
N GLY A 59 18.13 -19.08 4.34
CA GLY A 59 19.11 -19.46 3.32
C GLY A 59 19.70 -18.30 2.51
N CYS A 60 19.56 -17.05 2.94
CA CYS A 60 20.21 -15.91 2.29
C CYS A 60 21.74 -15.96 2.47
N SER A 61 22.47 -15.52 1.46
CA SER A 61 23.94 -15.33 1.54
C SER A 61 24.30 -14.16 2.47
N GLU A 62 25.52 -14.14 3.02
CA GLU A 62 25.99 -12.99 3.80
C GLU A 62 26.00 -11.70 2.96
N GLU A 63 26.31 -11.78 1.67
CA GLU A 63 26.24 -10.64 0.74
C GLU A 63 24.81 -10.08 0.63
N THR A 64 23.80 -10.95 0.55
CA THR A 64 22.38 -10.56 0.56
C THR A 64 21.99 -9.91 1.88
N ILE A 65 22.45 -10.47 2.99
CA ILE A 65 22.18 -9.93 4.33
C ILE A 65 22.83 -8.56 4.51
N GLU A 66 24.07 -8.37 4.06
CA GLU A 66 24.74 -7.08 4.10
C GLU A 66 24.02 -6.03 3.25
N HIS A 67 23.50 -6.43 2.07
CA HIS A 67 22.70 -5.56 1.23
C HIS A 67 21.38 -5.12 1.91
N LEU A 68 20.68 -6.05 2.54
CA LEU A 68 19.40 -5.79 3.21
C LEU A 68 19.57 -5.06 4.56
N PHE A 69 20.74 -5.17 5.18
CA PHE A 69 21.10 -4.58 6.48
C PHE A 69 22.34 -3.68 6.34
N PRO A 70 22.23 -2.55 5.62
CA PRO A 70 23.40 -1.72 5.29
C PRO A 70 24.05 -1.07 6.52
N ASN A 71 23.29 -0.89 7.61
CA ASN A 71 23.84 -0.42 8.88
C ASN A 71 23.90 -1.57 9.89
N PRO A 72 25.11 -1.96 10.35
CA PRO A 72 25.26 -3.07 11.28
C PRO A 72 24.74 -2.83 12.69
N LYS A 73 24.41 -1.59 13.05
CA LYS A 73 23.83 -1.21 14.33
C LYS A 73 22.31 -1.13 14.34
N THR A 74 21.66 -1.30 13.19
CA THR A 74 20.20 -1.24 13.05
C THR A 74 19.71 -2.47 12.31
N GLU A 75 18.70 -3.15 12.85
CA GLU A 75 18.03 -4.22 12.15
C GLU A 75 17.05 -3.60 11.12
N GLY A 76 17.49 -3.53 9.86
CA GLY A 76 16.67 -3.24 8.68
C GLY A 76 16.41 -1.76 8.35
N VAL A 77 16.67 -1.38 7.10
CA VAL A 77 16.09 -0.18 6.44
C VAL A 77 14.86 -0.58 5.61
N PHE A 78 14.70 -1.86 5.32
CA PHE A 78 13.58 -2.41 4.57
C PHE A 78 12.42 -2.78 5.49
N LEU A 79 11.22 -2.53 4.98
CA LEU A 79 9.93 -2.90 5.57
C LEU A 79 9.89 -4.38 5.97
N ASP A 80 8.93 -4.72 6.82
CA ASP A 80 8.60 -6.10 7.21
C ASP A 80 8.52 -7.02 5.97
N PRO A 81 9.09 -8.25 5.96
CA PRO A 81 9.00 -9.17 4.84
C PRO A 81 7.57 -9.42 4.35
N SER A 82 6.59 -9.33 5.26
CA SER A 82 5.17 -9.43 4.93
C SER A 82 4.64 -8.28 4.06
N GLU A 83 5.41 -7.20 3.90
CA GLU A 83 5.12 -6.12 2.97
C GLU A 83 5.80 -6.29 1.62
N TRP A 84 6.88 -7.09 1.51
CA TRP A 84 7.67 -7.18 0.28
C TRP A 84 6.83 -7.68 -0.89
N PHE A 85 5.92 -8.63 -0.63
CA PHE A 85 4.96 -9.10 -1.63
C PHE A 85 4.10 -7.94 -2.16
N TRP A 86 3.69 -7.01 -1.29
CA TRP A 86 2.84 -5.87 -1.64
C TRP A 86 3.62 -4.68 -2.21
N LYS A 87 4.95 -4.75 -2.36
CA LYS A 87 5.73 -3.70 -3.03
C LYS A 87 5.92 -4.04 -4.50
N ASP A 88 5.81 -3.02 -5.33
CA ASP A 88 6.12 -3.16 -6.75
C ASP A 88 7.60 -3.51 -6.92
N ARG A 89 7.91 -4.42 -7.84
CA ARG A 89 9.31 -4.80 -8.14
C ARG A 89 10.21 -3.59 -8.45
N ALA A 90 9.64 -2.52 -9.01
CA ALA A 90 10.35 -1.27 -9.31
C ALA A 90 10.90 -0.55 -8.09
N TRP A 91 10.37 -0.79 -6.88
CA TRP A 91 10.96 -0.30 -5.63
C TRP A 91 12.38 -0.83 -5.40
N PHE A 92 12.67 -2.01 -5.93
CA PHE A 92 13.95 -2.69 -5.79
C PHE A 92 14.82 -2.61 -7.07
N LYS A 93 14.59 -1.62 -7.93
CA LYS A 93 15.28 -1.50 -9.23
C LYS A 93 16.81 -1.39 -9.18
N HIS A 94 17.38 -1.09 -8.01
CA HIS A 94 18.83 -0.98 -7.79
C HIS A 94 19.39 -2.14 -6.96
N THR A 95 18.55 -3.11 -6.60
CA THR A 95 18.94 -4.29 -5.85
C THR A 95 19.59 -5.32 -6.78
N PRO A 96 20.73 -5.92 -6.40
CA PRO A 96 21.39 -6.96 -7.19
C PRO A 96 20.45 -8.13 -7.56
N PRO A 97 20.62 -8.77 -8.73
CA PRO A 97 19.70 -9.82 -9.21
C PRO A 97 19.54 -11.02 -8.27
N ASP A 98 20.60 -11.43 -7.60
CA ASP A 98 20.64 -12.50 -6.60
C ASP A 98 19.86 -12.12 -5.33
N VAL A 99 20.09 -10.91 -4.82
CA VAL A 99 19.31 -10.36 -3.69
C VAL A 99 17.82 -10.25 -4.07
N MET A 100 17.52 -9.83 -5.30
CA MET A 100 16.15 -9.80 -5.81
C MET A 100 15.50 -11.17 -5.89
N ALA A 101 16.26 -12.19 -6.28
CA ALA A 101 15.78 -13.57 -6.31
C ALA A 101 15.44 -14.05 -4.89
N ASP A 102 16.25 -13.69 -3.89
CA ASP A 102 15.97 -14.00 -2.49
C ASP A 102 14.75 -13.25 -1.95
N ILE A 103 14.60 -11.96 -2.21
CA ILE A 103 13.39 -11.20 -1.83
C ILE A 103 12.15 -11.86 -2.44
N ALA A 104 12.18 -12.17 -3.74
CA ALA A 104 11.06 -12.82 -4.43
C ALA A 104 10.78 -14.22 -3.86
N ARG A 105 11.81 -15.00 -3.58
CA ARG A 105 11.66 -16.34 -2.99
C ARG A 105 11.03 -16.28 -1.60
N ILE A 106 11.52 -15.36 -0.74
CA ILE A 106 11.03 -15.19 0.63
C ILE A 106 9.57 -14.74 0.59
N SER A 107 9.25 -13.67 -0.13
CA SER A 107 7.89 -13.09 -0.21
C SER A 107 6.89 -13.93 -1.01
N GLY A 108 7.35 -14.98 -1.69
CA GLY A 108 6.54 -15.76 -2.63
C GLY A 108 6.24 -14.99 -3.93
N GLY A 109 7.04 -14.01 -4.30
CA GLY A 109 6.91 -13.18 -5.50
C GLY A 109 6.43 -11.77 -5.19
N PHE A 110 6.04 -11.03 -6.23
CA PHE A 110 5.52 -9.67 -6.10
C PHE A 110 4.07 -9.60 -6.56
N PHE A 111 3.26 -8.84 -5.84
CA PHE A 111 1.88 -8.55 -6.22
C PHE A 111 1.81 -7.95 -7.64
N SER A 112 2.76 -7.08 -7.99
CA SER A 112 2.87 -6.47 -9.34
C SER A 112 3.14 -7.47 -10.46
N ASP A 113 3.62 -8.68 -10.13
CA ASP A 113 3.96 -9.71 -11.10
C ASP A 113 2.76 -10.63 -11.43
N LEU A 114 1.73 -10.63 -10.59
CA LEU A 114 0.47 -11.36 -10.82
C LEU A 114 -0.27 -10.84 -12.05
N SER A 115 -1.18 -11.66 -12.62
CA SER A 115 -2.13 -11.13 -13.61
C SER A 115 -3.15 -10.21 -12.92
N LEU A 116 -3.73 -9.24 -13.63
CA LEU A 116 -4.77 -8.38 -13.03
C LEU A 116 -5.95 -9.20 -12.48
N THR A 117 -6.29 -10.32 -13.13
CA THR A 117 -7.34 -11.24 -12.67
C THR A 117 -6.98 -11.86 -11.32
N ASP A 118 -5.74 -12.34 -11.16
CA ASP A 118 -5.28 -12.91 -9.88
C ASP A 118 -5.18 -11.82 -8.79
N GLN A 119 -4.74 -10.61 -9.16
CA GLN A 119 -4.72 -9.46 -8.26
C GLN A 119 -6.12 -9.13 -7.74
N ALA A 120 -7.10 -9.03 -8.64
CA ALA A 120 -8.48 -8.72 -8.29
C ALA A 120 -9.11 -9.84 -7.45
N GLN A 121 -8.87 -11.11 -7.80
CA GLN A 121 -9.34 -12.26 -7.01
C GLN A 121 -8.74 -12.24 -5.59
N LEU A 122 -7.44 -12.00 -5.45
CA LEU A 122 -6.77 -11.91 -4.16
C LEU A 122 -7.34 -10.77 -3.31
N LEU A 123 -7.66 -9.64 -3.95
CA LEU A 123 -8.28 -8.50 -3.29
C LEU A 123 -9.79 -8.65 -3.10
N GLY A 124 -10.44 -9.64 -3.70
CA GLY A 124 -11.90 -9.78 -3.66
C GLY A 124 -12.63 -8.63 -4.35
N VAL A 125 -12.06 -8.11 -5.44
CA VAL A 125 -12.60 -6.99 -6.24
C VAL A 125 -13.04 -7.49 -7.60
N GLU A 126 -14.16 -6.98 -8.11
CA GLU A 126 -14.67 -7.35 -9.44
C GLU A 126 -13.88 -6.65 -10.56
N ILE A 127 -13.66 -7.36 -11.66
CA ILE A 127 -13.20 -6.77 -12.92
C ILE A 127 -14.36 -6.76 -13.91
N ARG A 128 -14.75 -5.56 -14.33
CA ARG A 128 -15.65 -5.37 -15.46
C ARG A 128 -14.89 -4.84 -16.66
N THR A 129 -15.21 -5.34 -17.85
CA THR A 129 -14.59 -4.90 -19.09
C THR A 129 -15.54 -4.01 -19.87
N ILE A 130 -15.05 -2.87 -20.35
CA ILE A 130 -15.77 -1.99 -21.27
C ILE A 130 -14.98 -1.85 -22.58
N PRO A 131 -15.65 -1.80 -23.74
CA PRO A 131 -14.99 -1.52 -25.00
C PRO A 131 -14.59 -0.04 -25.11
N GLY A 132 -13.48 0.27 -25.78
CA GLY A 132 -13.09 1.65 -26.11
C GLY A 132 -12.27 1.75 -27.41
N GLU A 133 -12.34 2.88 -28.09
CA GLU A 133 -11.57 3.16 -29.32
C GLU A 133 -10.37 4.07 -29.01
N ARG A 134 -9.17 3.69 -29.46
CA ARG A 134 -7.98 4.53 -29.36
C ARG A 134 -7.92 5.59 -30.46
N VAL A 135 -7.50 6.80 -30.11
CA VAL A 135 -7.26 7.85 -31.11
C VAL A 135 -5.93 7.62 -31.83
N ARG A 136 -5.97 7.51 -33.16
CA ARG A 136 -4.77 7.25 -33.96
C ARG A 136 -3.81 8.45 -33.93
N GLY A 137 -2.55 8.18 -33.57
CA GLY A 137 -1.51 9.21 -33.51
C GLY A 137 -1.37 9.88 -32.15
N GLU A 138 -2.30 9.65 -31.22
CA GLU A 138 -2.27 10.22 -29.88
C GLU A 138 -2.05 9.12 -28.83
N ARG A 139 -0.85 9.09 -28.25
CA ARG A 139 -0.48 8.05 -27.27
C ARG A 139 -1.30 8.22 -26.00
N GLY A 140 -1.99 7.14 -25.60
CA GLY A 140 -2.74 7.09 -24.34
C GLY A 140 -4.14 7.71 -24.43
N LYS A 141 -4.52 8.25 -25.60
CA LYS A 141 -5.82 8.91 -25.78
C LYS A 141 -6.87 7.95 -26.35
N TRP A 142 -8.09 8.14 -25.87
CA TRP A 142 -9.28 7.38 -26.21
C TRP A 142 -10.35 8.30 -26.78
N ARG A 143 -11.23 7.74 -27.61
CA ARG A 143 -12.33 8.50 -28.21
C ARG A 143 -13.50 8.54 -27.24
N SER A 144 -13.82 9.74 -26.74
CA SER A 144 -15.03 10.03 -25.95
C SER A 144 -16.32 9.83 -26.76
N ALA A 145 -17.46 9.83 -26.08
CA ALA A 145 -18.77 9.78 -26.75
C ALA A 145 -19.01 10.98 -27.69
N ALA A 146 -18.40 12.13 -27.41
CA ALA A 146 -18.44 13.33 -28.24
C ALA A 146 -17.43 13.31 -29.41
N GLY A 147 -16.62 12.25 -29.53
CA GLY A 147 -15.60 12.11 -30.57
C GLY A 147 -14.27 12.81 -30.28
N LEU A 148 -14.10 13.38 -29.10
CA LEU A 148 -12.87 14.05 -28.63
C LEU A 148 -11.83 13.05 -28.12
N ALA A 149 -10.55 13.43 -28.20
CA ALA A 149 -9.43 12.67 -27.64
C ALA A 149 -9.25 12.97 -26.15
N VAL A 150 -9.53 11.98 -25.30
CA VAL A 150 -9.53 12.09 -23.83
C VAL A 150 -8.60 11.06 -23.20
N ASP A 151 -8.24 11.25 -21.92
CA ASP A 151 -7.50 10.21 -21.18
C ASP A 151 -8.38 9.00 -20.86
N ILE A 152 -7.77 7.87 -20.49
CA ILE A 152 -8.49 6.62 -20.29
C ILE A 152 -9.46 6.70 -19.10
N GLU A 153 -9.09 7.43 -18.07
CA GLU A 153 -9.89 7.65 -16.86
C GLU A 153 -11.09 8.55 -17.17
N GLU A 154 -10.90 9.58 -18.00
CA GLU A 154 -12.00 10.43 -18.48
C GLU A 154 -12.99 9.61 -19.34
N PHE A 155 -12.46 8.82 -20.29
CA PHE A 155 -13.27 7.92 -21.10
C PHE A 155 -14.07 6.93 -20.24
N ALA A 156 -13.41 6.29 -19.27
CA ALA A 156 -14.07 5.34 -18.38
C ALA A 156 -15.15 6.01 -17.53
N LEU A 157 -14.89 7.21 -17.00
CA LEU A 157 -15.90 7.97 -16.26
C LEU A 157 -17.12 8.25 -17.12
N GLU A 158 -16.95 8.75 -18.35
CA GLU A 158 -18.05 9.01 -19.28
C GLU A 158 -18.88 7.76 -19.55
N ALA A 159 -18.23 6.61 -19.75
CA ALA A 159 -18.89 5.34 -20.06
C ALA A 159 -19.66 4.74 -18.86
N LEU A 160 -19.28 5.08 -17.63
CA LEU A 160 -19.82 4.47 -16.41
C LEU A 160 -20.90 5.33 -15.75
N LEU A 161 -20.84 6.65 -15.92
CA LEU A 161 -21.73 7.60 -15.27
C LEU A 161 -23.19 7.38 -15.69
N GLN A 162 -24.06 7.15 -14.72
CA GLN A 162 -25.49 6.98 -14.94
C GLN A 162 -26.27 8.28 -14.74
N PRO A 163 -27.51 8.39 -15.26
CA PRO A 163 -28.37 9.55 -15.00
C PRO A 163 -28.52 9.83 -13.49
N GLY A 164 -28.23 11.06 -13.08
CA GLY A 164 -28.30 11.49 -11.69
C GLY A 164 -27.01 11.29 -10.88
N GLU A 165 -26.01 10.62 -11.45
CA GLU A 165 -24.70 10.49 -10.81
C GLU A 165 -23.79 11.68 -11.13
N ARG A 166 -22.81 11.89 -10.25
CA ARG A 166 -21.70 12.84 -10.45
C ARG A 166 -20.39 12.11 -10.24
N GLY A 167 -19.34 12.46 -10.98
CA GLY A 167 -18.04 11.82 -10.79
C GLY A 167 -16.86 12.71 -11.09
N THR A 168 -15.68 12.25 -10.67
CA THR A 168 -14.39 12.90 -10.92
C THR A 168 -13.32 11.84 -11.16
N TRP A 169 -12.35 12.14 -12.02
CA TRP A 169 -11.24 11.28 -12.38
C TRP A 169 -9.93 12.01 -12.07
N ASN A 170 -9.34 11.81 -10.90
CA ASN A 170 -8.12 12.54 -10.53
C ASN A 170 -7.12 11.73 -9.71
N GLU A 171 -7.27 10.40 -9.61
CA GLU A 171 -6.25 9.49 -9.01
C GLU A 171 -5.88 9.88 -7.57
N GLY A 172 -6.81 10.50 -6.82
CA GLY A 172 -6.55 11.04 -5.49
C GLY A 172 -5.63 12.25 -5.45
N LYS A 173 -5.28 12.89 -6.58
CA LYS A 173 -4.54 14.16 -6.62
C LYS A 173 -5.27 15.25 -5.84
N SER A 174 -6.60 15.30 -5.96
CA SER A 174 -7.44 16.22 -5.20
C SER A 174 -7.50 15.90 -3.71
N LEU A 175 -7.55 14.61 -3.33
CA LEU A 175 -7.48 14.21 -1.93
C LEU A 175 -6.13 14.56 -1.30
N ASN A 176 -5.02 14.34 -2.02
CA ASN A 176 -3.69 14.74 -1.59
C ASN A 176 -3.57 16.26 -1.44
N ALA A 177 -4.12 17.03 -2.38
CA ALA A 177 -4.17 18.48 -2.27
C ALA A 177 -5.00 18.95 -1.07
N PHE A 178 -6.17 18.34 -0.84
CA PHE A 178 -6.97 18.58 0.37
C PHE A 178 -6.20 18.26 1.65
N HIS A 179 -5.43 17.18 1.65
CA HIS A 179 -4.57 16.81 2.78
C HIS A 179 -3.45 17.83 3.03
N LEU A 180 -2.86 18.41 1.97
CA LEU A 180 -1.90 19.51 2.10
C LEU A 180 -2.52 20.78 2.70
N LEU A 181 -3.74 21.15 2.29
CA LEU A 181 -4.49 22.24 2.91
C LEU A 181 -4.72 21.94 4.41
N THR A 182 -5.14 20.71 4.72
CA THR A 182 -5.37 20.24 6.09
C THR A 182 -4.10 20.30 6.92
N ALA A 183 -2.95 19.89 6.36
CA ALA A 183 -1.66 19.94 7.02
C ALA A 183 -1.28 21.36 7.47
N LYS A 184 -1.58 22.38 6.64
CA LYS A 184 -1.28 23.78 6.97
C LYS A 184 -2.23 24.38 7.99
N VAL A 185 -3.51 24.03 7.92
CA VAL A 185 -4.46 24.41 8.97
C VAL A 185 -4.09 23.73 10.29
N PHE A 186 -3.71 22.45 10.26
CA PHE A 186 -3.25 21.69 11.41
C PHE A 186 -2.01 22.33 12.06
N GLU A 187 -0.98 22.65 11.27
CA GLU A 187 0.23 23.32 11.75
C GLU A 187 -0.08 24.65 12.42
N LYS A 188 -1.01 25.44 11.85
CA LYS A 188 -1.46 26.69 12.44
C LYS A 188 -2.22 26.50 13.76
N MET A 189 -3.05 25.47 13.85
CA MET A 189 -3.87 25.19 15.04
C MET A 189 -3.06 24.62 16.20
N HIS A 190 -2.10 23.74 15.91
CA HIS A 190 -1.43 22.90 16.92
C HIS A 190 0.06 23.18 17.08
N GLY A 191 0.68 23.97 16.19
CA GLY A 191 2.08 24.38 16.28
C GLY A 191 3.11 23.32 15.87
N HIS A 192 2.66 22.21 15.27
CA HIS A 192 3.52 21.11 14.81
C HIS A 192 2.99 20.48 13.52
N TRP A 193 3.79 19.66 12.85
CA TRP A 193 3.42 19.07 11.57
C TRP A 193 2.44 17.91 11.75
N ILE A 194 1.48 17.82 10.83
CA ILE A 194 0.61 16.65 10.72
C ILE A 194 1.47 15.40 10.45
N GLY A 195 1.13 14.27 11.08
CA GLY A 195 1.95 13.07 11.07
C GLY A 195 3.11 13.05 12.08
N PHE A 196 3.27 14.09 12.90
CA PHE A 196 4.29 14.13 13.96
C PHE A 196 3.69 14.41 15.34
N GLU A 197 4.41 13.99 16.39
CA GLU A 197 4.14 14.45 17.76
C GLU A 197 4.45 15.96 17.91
N GLU A 198 4.04 16.56 19.02
CA GLU A 198 4.11 18.02 19.27
C GLU A 198 5.54 18.59 19.17
N THR A 199 6.58 17.77 19.40
CA THR A 199 7.97 18.20 19.30
C THR A 199 8.54 18.17 17.88
N ASN A 200 7.79 17.63 16.91
CA ASN A 200 8.25 17.29 15.55
C ASN A 200 9.43 16.31 15.48
N ARG A 201 9.81 15.65 16.60
CA ARG A 201 10.97 14.75 16.62
C ARG A 201 10.64 13.30 16.27
N ARG A 202 9.37 12.91 16.42
CA ARG A 202 8.90 11.54 16.19
C ARG A 202 7.61 11.55 15.38
N PRO A 203 7.37 10.48 14.58
CA PRO A 203 6.06 10.25 14.00
C PRO A 203 4.98 10.24 15.09
N TYR A 204 3.77 10.65 14.71
CA TYR A 204 2.61 10.54 15.59
C TYR A 204 2.35 9.09 16.00
N THR A 205 1.71 8.90 17.15
CA THR A 205 1.10 7.62 17.52
C THR A 205 -0.39 7.69 17.22
N ALA A 206 -0.88 6.72 16.45
CA ALA A 206 -2.28 6.59 16.11
C ALA A 206 -3.13 6.53 17.39
N SER A 207 -4.10 7.44 17.51
CA SER A 207 -4.93 7.56 18.71
C SER A 207 -6.13 8.47 18.44
N ALA A 208 -7.24 8.23 19.16
CA ALA A 208 -8.42 9.08 19.06
C ALA A 208 -8.11 10.57 19.32
N ALA A 209 -7.22 10.86 20.28
CA ALA A 209 -6.84 12.24 20.60
C ALA A 209 -6.12 12.94 19.44
N TYR A 210 -5.18 12.26 18.78
CA TYR A 210 -4.50 12.80 17.60
C TYR A 210 -5.47 12.96 16.44
N THR A 211 -6.33 11.97 16.22
CA THR A 211 -7.35 12.01 15.18
C THR A 211 -8.27 13.21 15.32
N GLN A 212 -8.73 13.55 16.54
CA GLN A 212 -9.56 14.74 16.74
C GLN A 212 -8.85 16.05 16.36
N LYS A 213 -7.53 16.16 16.60
CA LYS A 213 -6.75 17.32 16.12
C LYS A 213 -6.75 17.43 14.60
N VAL A 214 -6.61 16.29 13.90
CA VAL A 214 -6.65 16.22 12.44
C VAL A 214 -8.05 16.56 11.91
N LEU A 215 -9.09 15.96 12.47
CA LEU A 215 -10.47 16.19 12.04
C LEU A 215 -10.90 17.65 12.27
N ALA A 216 -10.43 18.29 13.34
CA ALA A 216 -10.69 19.72 13.57
C ALA A 216 -10.08 20.58 12.45
N ALA A 217 -8.84 20.31 12.05
CA ALA A 217 -8.20 21.00 10.94
C ALA A 217 -8.89 20.72 9.60
N ALA A 218 -9.24 19.46 9.34
CA ALA A 218 -9.92 19.05 8.11
C ALA A 218 -11.29 19.71 7.97
N ARG A 219 -12.09 19.79 9.05
CA ARG A 219 -13.36 20.52 9.06
C ARG A 219 -13.19 22.00 8.72
N SER A 220 -12.18 22.65 9.30
CA SER A 220 -11.88 24.05 8.97
C SER A 220 -11.46 24.25 7.51
N VAL A 221 -10.88 23.25 6.85
CA VAL A 221 -10.62 23.30 5.40
C VAL A 221 -11.92 23.06 4.62
N LEU A 222 -12.75 22.10 5.02
CA LEU A 222 -14.01 21.80 4.35
C LEU A 222 -14.99 22.97 4.38
N ASP A 223 -14.95 23.81 5.43
CA ASP A 223 -15.78 25.00 5.54
C ASP A 223 -15.48 26.03 4.43
N ASP A 224 -14.20 26.22 4.06
CA ASP A 224 -13.78 27.16 3.01
C ASP A 224 -12.38 26.81 2.46
N PRO A 225 -12.27 25.78 1.58
CA PRO A 225 -10.98 25.30 1.10
C PRO A 225 -10.27 26.34 0.24
N ARG A 226 -11.05 27.16 -0.47
CA ARG A 226 -10.57 28.22 -1.36
C ARG A 226 -9.90 29.35 -0.60
N SER A 227 -10.46 29.79 0.52
CA SER A 227 -9.84 30.79 1.40
C SER A 227 -8.54 30.28 2.01
N VAL A 228 -8.46 29.00 2.39
CA VAL A 228 -7.21 28.39 2.88
C VAL A 228 -6.14 28.41 1.78
N TYR A 229 -6.50 27.98 0.57
CA TYR A 229 -5.59 27.99 -0.57
C TYR A 229 -5.08 29.41 -0.89
N PHE A 230 -5.96 30.39 -1.05
CA PHE A 230 -5.55 31.75 -1.45
C PHE A 230 -4.70 32.47 -0.40
N LYS A 231 -4.87 32.19 0.90
CA LYS A 231 -4.00 32.74 1.95
C LYS A 231 -2.55 32.28 1.83
N LEU A 232 -2.30 31.14 1.20
CA LEU A 232 -0.97 30.51 1.05
C LEU A 232 -0.73 30.10 -0.40
N GLN A 233 -1.26 30.85 -1.38
CA GLN A 233 -1.27 30.47 -2.78
C GLN A 233 0.13 30.15 -3.31
N SER A 234 1.11 31.02 -3.04
CA SER A 234 2.50 30.83 -3.48
C SER A 234 3.15 29.55 -2.93
N TYR A 235 2.71 29.06 -1.77
CA TYR A 235 3.16 27.79 -1.23
C TYR A 235 2.52 26.61 -1.97
N PHE A 236 1.21 26.69 -2.25
CA PHE A 236 0.47 25.59 -2.84
C PHE A 236 0.67 25.43 -4.35
N ASP A 237 0.90 26.52 -5.09
CA ASP A 237 1.08 26.48 -6.55
C ASP A 237 2.25 25.58 -6.99
N HIS A 238 3.23 25.37 -6.12
CA HIS A 238 4.38 24.50 -6.38
C HIS A 238 4.24 23.06 -5.87
N LEU A 239 3.22 22.77 -5.06
CA LEU A 239 3.06 21.50 -4.35
C LEU A 239 1.80 20.73 -4.75
N MET A 240 0.71 21.44 -5.04
CA MET A 240 -0.55 20.82 -5.44
C MET A 240 -0.45 20.32 -6.89
N LYS A 241 -0.81 19.05 -7.09
CA LYS A 241 -0.89 18.42 -8.42
C LYS A 241 -2.26 18.57 -9.08
N ALA A 242 -3.22 19.15 -8.37
CA ALA A 242 -4.57 19.44 -8.85
C ALA A 242 -4.91 20.90 -8.49
N PRO A 243 -5.54 21.68 -9.38
CA PRO A 243 -6.01 23.02 -9.07
C PRO A 243 -7.09 22.98 -7.98
N ILE A 244 -7.25 24.08 -7.24
CA ILE A 244 -8.24 24.16 -6.15
C ILE A 244 -9.68 23.84 -6.61
N SER A 245 -10.03 24.17 -7.86
CA SER A 245 -11.33 23.84 -8.44
C SER A 245 -11.59 22.34 -8.57
N GLU A 246 -10.56 21.53 -8.80
CA GLU A 246 -10.67 20.07 -8.80
C GLU A 246 -10.80 19.51 -7.39
N VAL A 247 -10.14 20.15 -6.40
CA VAL A 247 -10.31 19.80 -4.99
C VAL A 247 -11.73 20.03 -4.53
N GLU A 248 -12.32 21.19 -4.86
CA GLU A 248 -13.72 21.50 -4.55
C GLU A 248 -14.68 20.54 -5.24
N ARG A 249 -14.44 20.21 -6.52
CA ARG A 249 -15.23 19.20 -7.25
C ARG A 249 -15.15 17.83 -6.59
N PHE A 250 -13.95 17.42 -6.16
CA PHE A 250 -13.79 16.17 -5.43
C PHE A 250 -14.55 16.19 -4.10
N ILE A 251 -14.48 17.28 -3.32
CA ILE A 251 -15.25 17.42 -2.07
C ILE A 251 -16.76 17.34 -2.33
N ASP A 252 -17.27 17.95 -3.40
CA ASP A 252 -18.68 17.88 -3.78
C ASP A 252 -19.14 16.47 -4.19
N VAL A 253 -18.29 15.72 -4.91
CA VAL A 253 -18.57 14.33 -5.32
C VAL A 253 -18.42 13.37 -4.14
N ALA A 254 -17.24 13.33 -3.53
CA ALA A 254 -16.90 12.43 -2.43
C ALA A 254 -17.72 12.75 -1.17
N GLY A 255 -18.06 14.01 -0.93
CA GLY A 255 -18.80 14.47 0.24
C GLY A 255 -17.89 14.64 1.48
N PRO A 256 -18.11 15.70 2.28
CA PRO A 256 -17.27 16.01 3.44
C PRO A 256 -17.25 14.90 4.49
N GLU A 257 -18.40 14.27 4.76
CA GLU A 257 -18.52 13.19 5.73
C GLU A 257 -17.67 11.96 5.37
N HIS A 258 -17.60 11.62 4.08
CA HIS A 258 -16.76 10.52 3.63
C HIS A 258 -15.27 10.84 3.82
N ILE A 259 -14.85 12.05 3.43
CA ILE A 259 -13.46 12.50 3.59
C ILE A 259 -13.05 12.44 5.06
N LEU A 260 -13.90 12.95 5.96
CA LEU A 260 -13.66 12.90 7.40
C LEU A 260 -13.60 11.47 7.91
N ARG A 261 -14.47 10.57 7.43
CA ARG A 261 -14.46 9.16 7.82
C ARG A 261 -13.17 8.43 7.40
N VAL A 262 -12.64 8.72 6.20
CA VAL A 262 -11.36 8.16 5.74
C VAL A 262 -10.20 8.69 6.59
N LEU A 263 -10.17 9.99 6.89
CA LEU A 263 -9.15 10.56 7.77
C LEU A 263 -9.24 10.01 9.19
N ASP A 264 -10.44 9.88 9.75
CA ASP A 264 -10.68 9.31 11.07
C ASP A 264 -10.10 7.91 11.18
N HIS A 265 -10.46 7.05 10.21
CA HIS A 265 -9.93 5.69 10.11
C HIS A 265 -8.41 5.68 10.01
N GLY A 266 -7.85 6.52 9.12
CA GLY A 266 -6.42 6.52 8.85
C GLY A 266 -5.56 6.95 10.03
N TYR A 267 -5.96 8.00 10.74
CA TYR A 267 -5.21 8.52 11.90
C TYR A 267 -5.49 7.76 13.20
N THR A 268 -6.65 7.10 13.32
CA THR A 268 -6.97 6.27 14.49
C THR A 268 -6.24 4.95 14.44
N ASN A 269 -6.13 4.34 13.25
CA ASN A 269 -5.52 3.03 13.09
C ASN A 269 -4.07 3.07 12.61
N GLY A 270 -3.61 4.21 12.08
CA GLY A 270 -2.25 4.32 11.54
C GLY A 270 -2.11 3.67 10.16
N THR A 271 -3.11 3.81 9.29
CA THR A 271 -3.02 3.30 7.91
C THR A 271 -1.78 3.87 7.22
N ARG A 272 -0.98 3.02 6.60
CA ARG A 272 0.38 3.37 6.14
C ARG A 272 0.41 4.33 4.94
N SER A 273 -0.66 4.40 4.15
CA SER A 273 -0.69 5.19 2.91
C SER A 273 -2.07 5.78 2.63
N MET A 274 -2.10 7.09 2.36
CA MET A 274 -3.22 7.78 1.69
C MET A 274 -3.02 7.83 0.15
N SER A 275 -1.93 7.25 -0.34
CA SER A 275 -1.66 7.06 -1.78
C SER A 275 -2.27 5.74 -2.28
N GLY A 276 -2.51 5.64 -3.58
CA GLY A 276 -3.18 4.48 -4.18
C GLY A 276 -4.71 4.59 -4.21
N HIS A 277 -5.26 5.79 -3.96
CA HIS A 277 -6.67 6.08 -4.19
C HIS A 277 -7.05 5.74 -5.64
N PRO A 278 -8.19 5.07 -5.88
CA PRO A 278 -8.67 4.77 -7.22
C PRO A 278 -8.80 5.99 -8.12
N ASP A 279 -8.59 5.78 -9.42
CA ASP A 279 -8.60 6.81 -10.47
C ASP A 279 -9.87 7.68 -10.45
N ILE A 280 -11.03 7.02 -10.29
CA ILE A 280 -12.35 7.61 -10.40
C ILE A 280 -13.13 7.46 -9.09
N THR A 281 -13.87 8.52 -8.74
CA THR A 281 -14.90 8.50 -7.69
C THR A 281 -16.24 8.89 -8.30
N ILE A 282 -17.27 8.09 -8.09
CA ILE A 282 -18.65 8.35 -8.53
C ILE A 282 -19.58 8.40 -7.32
N ARG A 283 -20.45 9.40 -7.32
CA ARG A 283 -21.53 9.63 -6.35
C ARG A 283 -22.88 9.41 -7.03
N GLY A 284 -23.63 8.44 -6.51
CA GLY A 284 -25.05 8.20 -6.79
C GLY A 284 -25.80 8.00 -5.48
N GLU A 285 -26.56 6.91 -5.36
CA GLU A 285 -27.13 6.47 -4.07
C GLU A 285 -26.03 6.15 -3.04
N GLY A 286 -24.85 5.71 -3.52
CA GLY A 286 -23.65 5.46 -2.72
C GLY A 286 -22.41 6.15 -3.29
N LEU A 287 -21.24 5.79 -2.75
CA LEU A 287 -19.94 6.08 -3.36
C LEU A 287 -19.41 4.82 -4.01
N ARG A 288 -18.93 4.97 -5.24
CA ARG A 288 -18.20 3.95 -5.99
C ARG A 288 -16.81 4.47 -6.31
N PHE A 289 -15.82 3.61 -6.15
CA PHE A 289 -14.43 3.88 -6.46
C PHE A 289 -13.98 2.95 -7.56
N ILE A 290 -13.38 3.52 -8.60
CA ILE A 290 -13.10 2.78 -9.81
C ILE A 290 -11.65 2.98 -10.19
N GLU A 291 -10.94 1.87 -10.30
CA GLU A 291 -9.57 1.83 -10.78
C GLU A 291 -9.57 1.36 -12.24
N VAL A 292 -9.02 2.18 -13.12
CA VAL A 292 -9.09 1.99 -14.57
C VAL A 292 -7.80 1.36 -15.06
N LYS A 293 -7.93 0.28 -15.83
CA LYS A 293 -6.80 -0.45 -16.40
C LYS A 293 -6.99 -0.67 -17.89
N HIS A 294 -5.90 -0.62 -18.64
CA HIS A 294 -5.87 -1.09 -20.03
C HIS A 294 -5.15 -2.44 -20.09
N ARG A 295 -3.82 -2.38 -20.21
CA ARG A 295 -2.90 -3.52 -20.21
C ARG A 295 -2.03 -3.56 -18.96
N ASP A 296 -2.16 -2.55 -18.12
CA ASP A 296 -1.46 -2.42 -16.85
C ASP A 296 -2.18 -3.21 -15.74
N ARG A 297 -1.59 -3.15 -14.56
CA ARG A 297 -1.93 -3.94 -13.37
C ARG A 297 -2.11 -3.00 -12.19
N LEU A 298 -2.67 -3.50 -11.10
CA LEU A 298 -2.67 -2.77 -9.85
C LEU A 298 -1.24 -2.64 -9.32
N HIS A 299 -0.92 -1.44 -8.85
CA HIS A 299 0.26 -1.15 -8.07
C HIS A 299 0.06 -1.54 -6.60
N GLY A 300 1.16 -1.81 -5.90
CA GLY A 300 1.13 -2.21 -4.50
C GLY A 300 0.44 -1.22 -3.55
N ASN A 301 0.57 0.09 -3.81
CA ASN A 301 -0.13 1.11 -3.02
C ASN A 301 -1.65 1.14 -3.28
N GLN A 302 -2.11 0.77 -4.48
CA GLN A 302 -3.54 0.62 -4.79
C GLN A 302 -4.13 -0.56 -4.03
N ALA A 303 -3.38 -1.68 -3.97
CA ALA A 303 -3.74 -2.81 -3.14
C ALA A 303 -3.79 -2.44 -1.65
N ASP A 304 -2.79 -1.73 -1.12
CA ASP A 304 -2.81 -1.27 0.28
C ASP A 304 -4.00 -0.35 0.56
N TRP A 305 -4.37 0.55 -0.36
CA TRP A 305 -5.56 1.39 -0.18
C TRP A 305 -6.85 0.54 -0.11
N ILE A 306 -7.00 -0.45 -1.00
CA ILE A 306 -8.16 -1.36 -0.99
C ILE A 306 -8.23 -2.14 0.34
N LEU A 307 -7.10 -2.69 0.80
CA LEU A 307 -7.05 -3.52 2.01
C LEU A 307 -7.17 -2.70 3.30
N SER A 308 -6.51 -1.54 3.36
CA SER A 308 -6.37 -0.76 4.59
C SER A 308 -7.44 0.33 4.74
N VAL A 309 -8.10 0.74 3.65
CA VAL A 309 -9.13 1.80 3.65
C VAL A 309 -10.46 1.27 3.14
N ALA A 310 -10.52 0.74 1.92
CA ALA A 310 -11.80 0.41 1.29
C ALA A 310 -12.55 -0.70 2.03
N LYS A 311 -11.90 -1.84 2.25
CA LYS A 311 -12.51 -3.00 2.92
C LYS A 311 -12.97 -2.68 4.35
N PRO A 312 -12.15 -2.10 5.25
CA PRO A 312 -12.58 -1.77 6.61
C PRO A 312 -13.74 -0.78 6.66
N LEU A 313 -13.83 0.11 5.67
CA LEU A 313 -14.90 1.09 5.58
C LEU A 313 -16.09 0.63 4.73
N GLY A 314 -16.07 -0.60 4.20
CA GLY A 314 -17.13 -1.13 3.34
C GLY A 314 -17.37 -0.25 2.11
N LEU A 315 -16.30 0.28 1.50
CA LEU A 315 -16.39 1.09 0.28
C LEU A 315 -16.51 0.18 -0.94
N ASP A 316 -17.34 0.58 -1.88
CA ASP A 316 -17.52 -0.12 -3.15
C ASP A 316 -16.35 0.19 -4.09
N VAL A 317 -15.59 -0.83 -4.45
CA VAL A 317 -14.43 -0.71 -5.34
C VAL A 317 -14.59 -1.72 -6.48
N GLU A 318 -14.42 -1.25 -7.70
CA GLU A 318 -14.35 -2.09 -8.91
C GLU A 318 -13.13 -1.73 -9.75
N ILE A 319 -12.68 -2.69 -10.56
CA ILE A 319 -11.66 -2.48 -11.56
C ILE A 319 -12.32 -2.46 -12.94
N ILE A 320 -12.12 -1.39 -13.68
CA ILE A 320 -12.61 -1.27 -15.05
C ILE A 320 -11.46 -1.51 -16.02
N ARG A 321 -11.53 -2.62 -16.75
CA ARG A 321 -10.65 -2.87 -17.87
C ARG A 321 -11.23 -2.25 -19.14
N VAL A 322 -10.56 -1.25 -19.71
CA VAL A 322 -10.88 -0.79 -21.05
C VAL A 322 -10.21 -1.73 -22.05
N ALA A 323 -10.98 -2.37 -22.91
CA ALA A 323 -10.48 -3.22 -23.98
C ALA A 323 -10.50 -2.44 -25.31
N ASP A 324 -9.44 -2.57 -26.09
CA ASP A 324 -9.42 -2.00 -27.45
C ASP A 324 -10.58 -2.63 -28.25
N GLU A 325 -11.52 -1.83 -28.74
CA GLU A 325 -12.44 -2.26 -29.78
C GLU A 325 -11.59 -2.63 -30.98
N LYS A 326 -11.44 -3.92 -31.23
CA LYS A 326 -10.93 -4.38 -32.52
C LYS A 326 -11.94 -3.89 -33.57
N GLY A 327 -11.60 -2.82 -34.28
CA GLY A 327 -12.10 -2.67 -35.64
C GLY A 327 -11.77 -3.97 -36.38
N PRO A 328 -12.74 -4.65 -37.00
CA PRO A 328 -12.42 -5.78 -37.88
C PRO A 328 -11.44 -5.27 -38.94
N ARG A 329 -10.34 -6.00 -39.13
CA ARG A 329 -9.59 -5.95 -40.39
C ARG A 329 -10.10 -7.03 -41.30
#